data_AF-A0A851JPL9-F1
#
_entry.id   AF-A0A851JPL9-F1
#
_cell.length_a   1.000
_cell.length_b   1.000
_cell.length_c   1.000
_cell.angle_alpha   90.00
_cell.angle_beta   90.00
_cell.angle_gamma   90.00
#
_symmetry.space_group_name_H-M   'P 1'
#
loop_
_entity.id
_entity.type
_entity.pdbx_description
1 polymer ?
#
loop_
_entity_poly.entity_id
_entity_poly.type
_entity_poly.pdbx_seq_one_letter_code
_entity_poly.pdbx_strand_id
1 'polypeptide(L)'
;RLYPPVGSAAERQRYKEEFGAELQRYRELCAHLDGVSQRLAQLGKQLDQVPEGSAQYQVCVCPFYSPEYQDKKQESKTLRNKLFHIKRMVSDYDKL
;
A
#
# COMPACT_ATOMS: atom_id res chain seq x y z
N ARG A 1 -21.87 -0.21 3.96
CA ARG A 1 -20.44 -0.61 3.98
C ARG A 1 -20.28 -1.83 3.08
N LEU A 2 -19.19 -1.93 2.30
CA LEU A 2 -18.98 -3.00 1.30
C LEU A 2 -18.77 -4.41 1.88
N TYR A 3 -18.48 -4.53 3.17
CA TYR A 3 -18.28 -5.80 3.86
C TYR A 3 -19.03 -5.79 5.20
N PRO A 4 -20.32 -6.19 5.25
CA PRO A 4 -21.05 -6.39 6.50
C PRO A 4 -20.48 -7.53 7.36
N PRO A 5 -20.92 -7.66 8.64
CA PRO A 5 -20.56 -8.80 9.49
C PRO A 5 -20.92 -10.13 8.84
N VAL A 6 -20.04 -11.11 8.97
CA VAL A 6 -20.20 -12.42 8.32
C VAL A 6 -21.35 -13.19 8.95
N GLY A 7 -22.34 -13.59 8.15
CA GLY A 7 -23.50 -14.35 8.60
C GLY A 7 -23.46 -15.86 8.32
N SER A 8 -22.50 -16.33 7.51
CA SER A 8 -22.44 -17.74 7.09
C SER A 8 -21.02 -18.21 6.73
N ALA A 9 -20.81 -19.52 6.74
CA ALA A 9 -19.54 -20.13 6.33
C ALA A 9 -19.20 -19.85 4.84
N ALA A 10 -20.20 -19.78 3.97
CA ALA A 10 -20.01 -19.43 2.56
C ALA A 10 -19.54 -17.97 2.41
N GLU A 11 -20.14 -17.04 3.15
CA GLU A 11 -19.73 -15.63 3.16
C GLU A 11 -18.33 -15.44 3.76
N ARG A 12 -17.99 -16.20 4.81
CA ARG A 12 -16.65 -16.27 5.39
C ARG A 12 -15.61 -16.69 4.34
N GLN A 13 -15.91 -17.73 3.57
CA GLN A 13 -14.99 -18.25 2.56
C GLN A 13 -14.77 -17.23 1.44
N ARG A 14 -15.84 -16.58 0.96
CA ARG A 14 -15.75 -15.49 -0.02
C ARG A 14 -14.88 -14.33 0.48
N TYR A 15 -15.08 -13.89 1.72
CA TYR A 15 -14.25 -12.82 2.31
C TYR A 15 -12.78 -13.21 2.39
N LYS A 16 -12.48 -14.49 2.67
CA LYS A 16 -11.11 -15.01 2.74
C LYS A 16 -10.44 -15.05 1.35
N GLU A 17 -11.18 -15.44 0.32
CA GLU A 17 -10.70 -15.44 -1.07
C GLU A 17 -10.42 -14.02 -1.56
N GLU A 18 -11.35 -13.10 -1.35
CA GLU A 18 -11.16 -11.67 -1.69
C GLU A 18 -9.99 -11.06 -0.90
N PHE A 19 -9.86 -11.39 0.39
CA PHE A 19 -8.71 -10.95 1.19
C PHE A 19 -7.39 -11.44 0.60
N GLY A 20 -7.32 -12.68 0.11
CA GLY A 20 -6.13 -13.25 -0.52
C GLY A 20 -5.71 -12.47 -1.77
N ALA A 21 -6.65 -12.23 -2.68
CA ALA A 21 -6.40 -11.50 -3.92
C ALA A 21 -5.97 -10.04 -3.65
N GLU A 22 -6.65 -9.35 -2.73
CA GLU A 22 -6.34 -7.97 -2.36
C GLU A 22 -5.01 -7.86 -1.61
N LEU A 23 -4.65 -8.87 -0.81
CA LEU A 23 -3.37 -8.92 -0.11
C LEU A 23 -2.20 -9.09 -1.10
N GLN A 24 -2.38 -9.87 -2.16
CA GLN A 24 -1.38 -9.99 -3.22
C GLN A 24 -1.14 -8.63 -3.89
N ARG A 25 -2.22 -7.95 -4.32
CA ARG A 25 -2.13 -6.61 -4.91
C ARG A 25 -1.48 -5.60 -3.97
N TYR A 26 -1.81 -5.64 -2.68
CA TYR A 26 -1.20 -4.78 -1.67
C TYR A 26 0.32 -5.03 -1.54
N ARG A 27 0.76 -6.29 -1.56
CA ARG A 27 2.18 -6.66 -1.49
C ARG A 27 2.97 -6.17 -2.71
N GLU A 28 2.42 -6.36 -3.91
CA GLU A 28 3.03 -5.89 -5.16
C GLU A 28 3.18 -4.35 -5.14
N LEU A 29 2.15 -3.64 -4.67
CA LEU A 29 2.17 -2.19 -4.55
C LEU A 29 3.20 -1.70 -3.53
N CYS A 30 3.31 -2.36 -2.37
CA CYS A 30 4.36 -2.07 -1.38
C CYS A 30 5.76 -2.29 -1.96
N ALA A 31 6.00 -3.43 -2.63
CA ALA A 31 7.30 -3.72 -3.24
C ALA A 31 7.69 -2.65 -4.29
N HIS A 32 6.73 -2.18 -5.07
CA HIS A 32 6.95 -1.08 -6.02
C HIS A 32 7.33 0.24 -5.31
N LEU A 33 6.58 0.64 -4.27
CA LEU A 33 6.85 1.85 -3.50
C LEU A 33 8.19 1.78 -2.75
N ASP A 34 8.56 0.59 -2.25
CA ASP A 34 9.84 0.35 -1.58
C ASP A 34 11.00 0.43 -2.57
N GLY A 35 10.86 -0.16 -3.77
CA GLY A 35 11.87 -0.05 -4.83
C GLY A 35 12.06 1.38 -5.35
N VAL A 36 11.01 2.18 -5.37
CA VAL A 36 11.10 3.63 -5.64
C VAL A 36 11.82 4.34 -4.49
N SER A 37 11.43 4.08 -3.25
CA SER A 37 12.05 4.67 -2.05
C SER A 37 13.53 4.31 -1.90
N GLN A 38 13.93 3.07 -2.23
CA GLN A 38 15.32 2.63 -2.19
C GLN A 38 16.18 3.32 -3.25
N ARG A 39 15.70 3.44 -4.50
CA ARG A 39 16.39 4.22 -5.55
C ARG A 39 16.60 5.66 -5.12
N LEU A 40 15.59 6.24 -4.48
CA LEU A 40 15.63 7.61 -3.98
C LEU A 40 16.57 7.77 -2.78
N ALA A 41 16.64 6.78 -1.88
CA ALA A 41 17.62 6.76 -0.80
C ALA A 41 19.06 6.58 -1.33
N GLN A 42 19.26 5.79 -2.39
CA GLN A 42 20.56 5.63 -3.04
C GLN A 42 21.02 6.94 -3.72
N LEU A 43 20.11 7.62 -4.43
CA LEU A 43 20.36 8.96 -4.97
C LEU A 43 20.58 9.99 -3.87
N GLY A 44 19.83 9.90 -2.76
CA GLY A 44 20.00 10.72 -1.56
C GLY A 44 21.38 10.60 -0.92
N LYS A 45 21.93 9.38 -0.82
CA LYS A 45 23.31 9.15 -0.35
C LYS A 45 24.38 9.68 -1.31
N GLN A 46 24.08 9.79 -2.60
CA GLN A 46 24.93 10.51 -3.57
C GLN A 46 24.76 12.04 -3.44
N LEU A 47 23.60 12.50 -2.98
CA LEU A 47 23.25 13.90 -2.73
C LEU A 47 23.73 14.45 -1.38
N ASP A 48 24.24 13.65 -0.43
CA ASP A 48 24.94 14.16 0.77
C ASP A 48 26.18 15.03 0.42
N GLN A 49 26.56 15.08 -0.86
CA GLN A 49 27.58 15.96 -1.44
C GLN A 49 27.01 17.16 -2.23
N VAL A 50 25.68 17.35 -2.25
CA VAL A 50 24.98 18.30 -3.13
C VAL A 50 24.06 19.24 -2.31
N PRO A 51 24.08 20.56 -2.56
CA PRO A 51 23.27 21.51 -1.79
C PRO A 51 21.76 21.31 -1.96
N GLU A 52 21.05 21.40 -0.83
CA GLU A 52 19.58 21.45 -0.76
C GLU A 52 19.08 22.66 -1.58
N GLY A 53 18.16 22.43 -2.53
CA GLY A 53 17.64 23.48 -3.45
C GLY A 53 18.26 23.50 -4.85
N SER A 54 19.25 22.65 -5.14
CA SER A 54 19.79 22.48 -6.50
C SER A 54 18.81 21.77 -7.44
N ALA A 55 19.00 21.94 -8.76
CA ALA A 55 18.21 21.23 -9.77
C ALA A 55 18.35 19.70 -9.64
N GLN A 56 19.50 19.19 -9.20
CA GLN A 56 19.74 17.77 -8.94
C GLN A 56 18.93 17.25 -7.73
N TYR A 57 18.80 18.05 -6.67
CA TYR A 57 17.89 17.74 -5.56
C TYR A 57 16.44 17.66 -6.03
N GLN A 58 16.00 18.64 -6.83
CA GLN A 58 14.65 18.70 -7.40
C GLN A 58 14.32 17.49 -8.29
N VAL A 59 15.25 17.07 -9.16
CA VAL A 59 15.10 15.87 -10.01
C VAL A 59 15.01 14.60 -9.16
N CYS A 60 15.73 14.52 -8.04
CA CYS A 60 15.65 13.39 -7.14
C CYS A 60 14.33 13.34 -6.36
N VAL A 61 13.76 14.47 -5.93
CA VAL A 61 12.50 14.44 -5.18
C VAL A 61 11.26 14.44 -6.07
N CYS A 62 11.36 14.88 -7.32
CA CYS A 62 10.26 14.95 -8.29
C CYS A 62 9.44 13.64 -8.42
N PRO A 63 10.04 12.43 -8.44
CA PRO A 63 9.29 11.18 -8.44
C PRO A 63 8.35 11.00 -7.23
N PHE A 64 8.69 11.52 -6.04
CA PHE A 64 7.82 11.47 -4.86
C PHE A 64 6.60 12.39 -4.97
N TYR A 65 6.71 13.47 -5.74
CA TYR A 65 5.62 14.42 -5.99
C TYR A 65 4.86 14.11 -7.28
N SER A 66 5.25 13.05 -8.00
CA SER A 66 4.53 12.60 -9.18
C SER A 66 3.09 12.17 -8.81
N PRO A 67 2.09 12.53 -9.64
CA PRO A 67 0.71 12.09 -9.44
C PRO A 67 0.61 10.57 -9.32
N GLU A 68 1.34 9.83 -10.16
CA GLU A 68 1.35 8.37 -10.14
C GLU A 68 1.83 7.78 -8.80
N TYR A 69 2.88 8.33 -8.20
CA TYR A 69 3.35 7.88 -6.89
C TYR A 69 2.35 8.21 -5.78
N GLN A 70 1.73 9.39 -5.82
CA GLN A 70 0.70 9.78 -4.85
C GLN A 70 -0.56 8.91 -4.97
N ASP A 71 -0.98 8.59 -6.19
CA ASP A 71 -2.11 7.71 -6.48
C ASP A 71 -1.84 6.29 -5.95
N LYS A 72 -0.67 5.72 -6.27
CA LYS A 72 -0.25 4.40 -5.75
C LYS A 72 -0.13 4.40 -4.22
N LYS A 73 0.34 5.48 -3.61
CA LYS A 73 0.39 5.63 -2.14
C LYS A 73 -1.01 5.67 -1.53
N GLN A 74 -1.96 6.37 -2.17
CA GLN A 74 -3.34 6.44 -1.72
C GLN A 74 -4.10 5.12 -1.93
N GLU A 75 -3.84 4.42 -3.03
CA GLU A 75 -4.33 3.07 -3.30
C GLU A 75 -3.85 2.10 -2.21
N SER A 76 -2.56 2.16 -1.84
CA SER A 76 -1.99 1.33 -0.77
C SER A 76 -2.68 1.55 0.58
N LYS A 77 -2.97 2.80 0.94
CA LYS A 77 -3.74 3.13 2.16
C LYS A 77 -5.16 2.56 2.10
N THR A 78 -5.84 2.70 0.97
CA THR A 78 -7.20 2.20 0.77
C THR A 78 -7.26 0.68 0.87
N LEU A 79 -6.35 -0.02 0.18
CA LEU A 79 -6.21 -1.47 0.24
C LEU A 79 -5.92 -1.95 1.66
N ARG A 80 -4.99 -1.31 2.37
CA ARG A 80 -4.70 -1.62 3.77
C ARG A 80 -5.96 -1.55 4.64
N ASN A 81 -6.72 -0.45 4.55
CA ASN A 81 -7.94 -0.27 5.34
C ASN A 81 -9.00 -1.33 5.02
N LYS A 82 -9.18 -1.65 3.74
CA LYS A 82 -10.07 -2.73 3.28
C LYS A 82 -9.66 -4.08 3.86
N LEU A 83 -8.37 -4.45 3.76
CA LEU A 83 -7.83 -5.69 4.30
C LEU A 83 -8.02 -5.80 5.82
N PHE A 84 -7.75 -4.73 6.58
CA PHE A 84 -7.99 -4.73 8.02
C PHE A 84 -9.47 -4.96 8.36
N HIS A 85 -10.38 -4.34 7.62
CA HIS A 85 -11.81 -4.50 7.84
C HIS A 85 -12.29 -5.91 7.51
N ILE A 86 -11.90 -6.48 6.38
CA ILE A 86 -12.25 -7.86 6.01
C ILE A 86 -11.69 -8.87 7.03
N LYS A 87 -10.43 -8.72 7.43
CA LYS A 87 -9.80 -9.55 8.47
C LYS A 87 -10.58 -9.50 9.77
N ARG A 88 -11.06 -8.32 10.18
CA ARG A 88 -11.90 -8.15 11.37
C ARG A 88 -13.22 -8.90 11.22
N MET A 89 -13.94 -8.77 10.11
CA MET A 89 -15.23 -9.45 9.91
C MET A 89 -15.12 -10.98 9.95
N VAL A 90 -14.05 -11.55 9.38
CA VAL A 90 -13.79 -12.99 9.46
C VAL A 90 -13.41 -13.40 10.89
N SER A 91 -12.55 -12.62 11.56
CA SER A 91 -12.09 -12.94 12.92
C SER A 91 -13.23 -12.83 13.95
N ASP A 92 -14.17 -11.91 13.75
CA ASP A 92 -15.33 -11.74 14.63
C ASP A 92 -16.29 -12.93 14.47
N TYR A 93 -16.46 -13.47 13.26
CA TYR A 93 -17.25 -14.69 13.02
C TYR A 93 -16.60 -15.95 13.59
N ASP A 94 -15.28 -16.11 13.45
CA ASP A 94 -14.56 -17.29 13.97
C ASP A 94 -14.54 -17.39 15.51
N LYS A 95 -14.93 -16.32 16.21
CA LYS A 95 -15.03 -16.26 17.67
C LYS A 95 -16.44 -16.53 18.20
N LEU A 96 -17.45 -16.53 17.33
CA LEU A 96 -18.83 -16.89 17.67
C LEU A 96 -18.97 -18.41 17.77
#